data_AF-A0A7X4CJK9-F1
#
_entry.id   AF-A0A7X4CJK9-F1
#
_cell.length_a   1.000
_cell.length_b   1.000
_cell.length_c   1.000
_cell.angle_alpha   90.00
_cell.angle_beta   90.00
_cell.angle_gamma   90.00
#
_symmetry.space_group_name_H-M   'P 1'
#
loop_
_entity.id
_entity.type
_entity.pdbx_description
1 polymer ?
#
loop_
_entity_poly.entity_id
_entity_poly.type
_entity_poly.pdbx_seq_one_letter_code
_entity_poly.pdbx_strand_id
1 'polypeptide(L)' 'MIRAILWDNDGVLVDTEGLYFQAGREVLATQGVELPQEDFVEQSLQKGQSVFDLLP' A
#
# COMPACT_ATOMS: atom_id res chain seq x y z
N MET A 1 -12.44 31.52 -4.14
CA MET A 1 -13.32 30.47 -4.71
C MET A 1 -12.41 29.33 -5.16
N ILE A 2 -12.61 28.12 -4.66
CA ILE A 2 -11.85 26.93 -5.11
C ILE A 2 -12.31 26.62 -6.55
N ARG A 3 -11.35 26.37 -7.45
CA ARG A 3 -11.62 26.14 -8.89
C ARG A 3 -11.53 24.68 -9.29
N ALA A 4 -10.79 23.87 -8.54
CA ALA A 4 -10.65 22.44 -8.74
C ALA A 4 -10.21 21.78 -7.42
N ILE A 5 -10.50 20.48 -7.30
CA ILE A 5 -9.98 19.59 -6.27
C ILE A 5 -9.40 18.39 -6.99
N LEU A 6 -8.16 18.03 -6.65
CA LEU A 6 -7.51 16.81 -7.09
C LEU A 6 -7.72 15.77 -5.98
N TRP A 7 -8.26 14.62 -6.36
CA TRP A 7 -8.47 13.50 -5.47
C TRP A 7 -7.51 12.38 -5.87
N ASP A 8 -6.93 11.74 -4.87
CA ASP A 8 -6.26 10.46 -5.11
C ASP A 8 -7.30 9.39 -5.47
N ASN A 9 -6.85 8.31 -6.08
CA ASN A 9 -7.71 7.19 -6.44
C ASN A 9 -7.85 6.21 -5.27
N ASP A 10 -6.75 5.55 -4.93
CA ASP A 10 -6.72 4.47 -3.95
C ASP A 10 -6.89 5.00 -2.52
N GLY A 11 -7.79 4.40 -1.75
CA GLY A 11 -8.12 4.84 -0.39
C GLY A 11 -8.96 6.13 -0.30
N VAL A 12 -9.19 6.83 -1.42
CA VAL A 12 -9.94 8.09 -1.46
C VAL A 12 -11.19 7.99 -2.34
N LEU A 13 -11.02 7.72 -3.64
CA LEU A 13 -12.15 7.53 -4.56
C LEU A 13 -12.57 6.06 -4.64
N VAL A 14 -11.64 5.12 -4.41
CA VAL A 14 -11.87 3.68 -4.50
C VAL A 14 -11.19 2.99 -3.30
N ASP A 15 -11.91 2.08 -2.65
CA ASP A 15 -11.40 1.31 -1.50
C ASP A 15 -10.56 0.11 -1.96
N THR A 16 -9.29 0.38 -2.31
CA THR A 16 -8.36 -0.59 -2.91
C THR A 16 -7.11 -0.86 -2.08
N GLU A 17 -6.81 -0.06 -1.05
CA GLU A 17 -5.59 -0.23 -0.24
C GLU A 17 -5.53 -1.61 0.42
N GLY A 18 -6.67 -2.10 0.94
CA GLY A 18 -6.75 -3.44 1.54
C GLY A 18 -6.46 -4.56 0.54
N LEU A 19 -6.84 -4.37 -0.73
CA LEU A 19 -6.56 -5.34 -1.80
C LEU A 19 -5.06 -5.37 -2.12
N TYR A 20 -4.42 -4.19 -2.20
CA TYR A 20 -2.98 -4.10 -2.42
C TYR A 20 -2.20 -4.70 -1.24
N PHE A 21 -2.60 -4.42 0.00
CA PHE A 21 -2.01 -5.04 1.19
C PHE A 21 -2.12 -6.56 1.15
N GLN A 22 -3.31 -7.11 0.88
CA GLN A 22 -3.51 -8.56 0.82
C GLN A 22 -2.63 -9.20 -0.25
N ALA A 23 -2.64 -8.66 -1.47
CA ALA A 23 -1.86 -9.20 -2.58
C ALA A 23 -0.35 -9.12 -2.30
N GLY A 24 0.13 -7.98 -1.77
CA GLY A 24 1.53 -7.79 -1.40
C GLY A 24 1.97 -8.79 -0.33
N ARG A 25 1.16 -8.97 0.72
CA ARG A 25 1.41 -9.96 1.78
C ARG A 25 1.48 -11.39 1.25
N GLU A 26 0.57 -11.76 0.34
CA GLU A 26 0.56 -13.09 -0.28
C GLU A 26 1.84 -13.34 -1.10
N VAL A 27 2.30 -12.34 -1.87
CA VAL A 27 3.54 -12.45 -2.65
C VAL A 27 4.78 -12.50 -1.75
N LEU A 28 4.89 -11.63 -0.76
CA LEU A 28 6.02 -11.61 0.18
C LEU A 28 6.13 -12.93 0.96
N ALA A 29 5.00 -13.49 1.36
CA ALA A 29 4.96 -14.80 2.03
C ALA A 29 5.56 -15.92 1.17
N THR A 30 5.44 -15.85 -0.17
CA THR A 30 6.06 -16.84 -1.07
C THR A 30 7.59 -16.81 -1.02
N GLN A 31 8.17 -15.68 -0.58
CA GLN A 31 9.62 -15.48 -0.40
C GLN A 31 10.04 -15.64 1.07
N GLY A 32 9.12 -16.06 1.96
CA GLY A 32 9.38 -16.20 3.39
C GLY A 32 9.44 -14.88 4.15
N VAL A 33 8.95 -13.78 3.56
CA VAL A 33 8.86 -12.47 4.22
C VAL A 33 7.43 -12.26 4.74
N GLU A 34 7.28 -12.04 6.04
CA GLU A 34 6.00 -11.64 6.64
C GLU A 34 5.79 -10.13 6.44
N LEU A 35 4.56 -9.72 6.13
CA LEU A 35 4.17 -8.31 6.03
C LEU A 35 3.13 -7.97 7.11
N PRO A 36 3.57 -7.49 8.28
CA PRO A 36 2.71 -6.85 9.26
C PRO A 36 1.95 -5.65 8.67
N GLN A 37 0.76 -5.37 9.18
CA GLN A 37 -0.03 -4.23 8.73
C GLN A 37 0.66 -2.88 9.02
N GLU A 38 1.38 -2.79 10.14
CA GLU A 38 2.15 -1.60 10.51
C GLU A 38 3.26 -1.28 9.49
N ASP A 39 3.97 -2.30 9.00
CA ASP A 39 4.99 -2.16 7.96
C ASP A 39 4.37 -1.72 6.63
N PHE A 40 3.19 -2.24 6.28
CA PHE A 40 2.45 -1.79 5.09
C PHE A 40 2.08 -0.30 5.20
N VAL A 41 1.58 0.14 6.35
CA VAL A 41 1.21 1.54 6.60
C VAL A 41 2.45 2.44 6.49
N GLU A 42 3.56 2.06 7.12
CA GLU A 42 4.80 2.84 7.06
C GLU A 42 5.36 2.89 5.63
N GLN A 43 5.52 1.74 4.98
CA GLN A 43 6.18 1.64 3.68
C GLN A 43 5.33 2.24 2.56
N SER A 44 4.06 1.84 2.45
CA SER A 44 3.22 2.24 1.31
C SER A 44 2.43 3.52 1.57
N LEU A 45 1.83 3.70 2.75
CA LEU A 45 0.93 4.85 2.96
C LEU A 45 1.68 6.10 3.45
N GLN A 46 2.74 5.95 4.23
CA GLN A 46 3.51 7.09 4.75
C GLN A 46 4.70 7.46 3.85
N LYS A 47 5.47 6.47 3.38
CA LYS A 47 6.63 6.71 2.51
C LYS A 47 6.30 6.72 1.01
N GLY A 48 5.14 6.20 0.60
CA GLY A 48 4.78 6.06 -0.82
C GLY A 48 5.64 5.04 -1.57
N GLN A 49 6.22 4.07 -0.87
CA GLN A 49 7.14 3.06 -1.40
C GLN A 49 6.46 1.70 -1.58
N SER A 50 7.09 0.82 -2.36
CA SER A 50 6.53 -0.51 -2.58
C SER A 50 6.86 -1.42 -1.40
N VAL A 51 5.91 -2.27 -1.00
CA VAL A 51 6.22 -3.38 -0.08
C VAL A 51 7.19 -4.40 -0.68
N PHE A 52 7.36 -4.42 -2.00
CA PHE A 52 8.35 -5.27 -2.65
C PHE A 52 9.79 -4.83 -2.41
N ASP A 53 10.01 -3.61 -1.92
CA ASP A 53 11.33 -3.14 -1.49
C ASP A 53 11.81 -3.84 -0.19
N LEU A 54 10.95 -4.65 0.44
CA LEU A 54 11.29 -5.50 1.60
C LEU A 54 11.85 -6.87 1.20
N LEU A 55 11.86 -7.20 -0.09
CA LEU A 55 12.48 -8.43 -0.60
C LEU A 55 14.02 -8.32 -0.56
N PRO A 56 14.73 -9.44 -0.28
CA PRO A 56 16.19 -9.49 -0.31
C PRO A 56 16.80 -9.39 -1.70
#